data_AF-A0ABD2BZJ7-F1
#
_entry.id   AF-A0ABD2BZJ7-F1
#
_cell.length_a   1.000
_cell.length_b   1.000
_cell.length_c   1.000
_cell.angle_alpha   90.00
_cell.angle_beta   90.00
_cell.angle_gamma   90.00
#
_symmetry.space_group_name_H-M   'P 1'
#
loop_
_entity.id
_entity.type
_entity.pdbx_description
1 polymer ?
#
loop_
_entity_poly.entity_id
_entity_poly.type
_entity_poly.pdbx_seq_one_letter_code
_entity_poly.pdbx_strand_id
1 'polypeptide(L)'
;MQQKREEELELVMNATFTDPNDSSAWFYQRWLLDNYKPKLHSILWRSRVTKDMVVAVFDSDISGQSGNISLSVDNNKIDVQWKSYREKTFSKVWTGILSISLENLSELQNVHINIKDKDYQLHYSQKESAWIYKSNPLIINENHNKEQLNEQLESYKQLAKMEPNNKWAILIGIFLMKKIDFIHFNNIILDDLNTLSRIDFLRSNYYKDLRSKYLLEYTFKKLWEEENDSEMQKKIDLSGLNLTTLRNSQYFTFFEEVNLSANNLETSLNQLSNFQYCKKLSLSSNQIKSLKHFPTLSNLEFLSLRNNELSDINEILDLVKRHNLMKLDLRDNPIYDLYKNDLDIAKVIQTNVILI
;
A
#
# COMPACT_ATOMS: atom_id res chain seq x y z
N MET A 1 6.25 -0.37 33.72
CA MET A 1 5.37 -0.09 32.56
C MET A 1 4.90 -1.39 31.89
N GLN A 2 5.81 -2.35 31.65
CA GLN A 2 5.48 -3.65 31.05
C GLN A 2 4.58 -4.53 31.92
N GLN A 3 4.93 -4.74 33.20
CA GLN A 3 4.15 -5.55 34.15
C GLN A 3 2.71 -5.04 34.30
N LYS A 4 2.52 -3.73 34.48
CA LYS A 4 1.19 -3.12 34.49
C LYS A 4 0.38 -3.42 33.23
N ARG A 5 1.02 -3.55 32.06
CA ARG A 5 0.33 -3.90 30.81
C ARG A 5 -0.11 -5.36 30.81
N GLU A 6 0.71 -6.26 31.34
CA GLU A 6 0.36 -7.67 31.48
C GLU A 6 -0.86 -7.84 32.39
N GLU A 7 -0.88 -7.13 33.51
CA GLU A 7 -2.01 -7.07 34.44
C GLU A 7 -3.28 -6.51 33.76
N GLU A 8 -3.16 -5.42 33.00
CA GLU A 8 -4.30 -4.83 32.27
C GLU A 8 -4.84 -5.76 31.17
N LEU A 9 -3.96 -6.48 30.48
CA LEU A 9 -4.34 -7.47 29.45
C LEU A 9 -5.08 -8.66 30.05
N GLU A 10 -4.68 -9.11 31.24
CA GLU A 10 -5.37 -10.18 31.97
C GLU A 10 -6.72 -9.70 32.52
N LEU A 11 -6.74 -8.50 33.11
CA LEU A 11 -7.95 -7.87 33.65
C LEU A 11 -9.04 -7.73 32.58
N VAL A 12 -8.69 -7.15 31.43
CA VAL A 12 -9.66 -6.94 30.35
C VAL A 12 -10.08 -8.27 29.71
N MET A 13 -9.18 -9.25 29.59
CA MET A 13 -9.55 -10.58 29.13
C MET A 13 -10.63 -11.17 30.04
N ASN A 14 -10.42 -11.17 31.35
CA ASN A 14 -11.42 -11.67 32.30
C ASN A 14 -12.77 -10.96 32.17
N ALA A 15 -12.77 -9.64 31.91
CA ALA A 15 -13.99 -8.89 31.64
C ALA A 15 -14.72 -9.39 30.38
N THR A 16 -14.00 -9.64 29.27
CA THR A 16 -14.59 -10.14 28.02
C THR A 16 -15.19 -11.55 28.14
N PHE A 17 -14.65 -12.39 29.03
CA PHE A 17 -15.20 -13.73 29.30
C PHE A 17 -16.36 -13.71 30.30
N THR A 18 -16.38 -12.74 31.22
CA THR A 18 -17.45 -12.59 32.22
C THR A 18 -18.73 -12.05 31.59
N ASP A 19 -18.62 -11.05 30.71
CA ASP A 19 -19.74 -10.53 29.93
C ASP A 19 -19.32 -10.31 28.46
N PRO A 20 -19.44 -11.34 27.59
CA PRO A 20 -19.09 -11.24 26.19
C PRO A 20 -19.90 -10.19 25.41
N ASN A 21 -21.04 -9.75 25.92
CA ASN A 21 -21.87 -8.72 25.28
C ASN A 21 -21.38 -7.30 25.56
N ASP A 22 -20.55 -7.10 26.59
CA ASP A 22 -19.95 -5.80 26.88
C ASP A 22 -18.87 -5.45 25.84
N SER A 23 -19.30 -4.73 24.81
CA SER A 23 -18.40 -4.22 23.76
C SER A 23 -17.23 -3.39 24.29
N SER A 24 -17.35 -2.74 25.45
CA SER A 24 -16.33 -1.82 25.96
C SER A 24 -15.03 -2.55 26.32
N ALA A 25 -15.13 -3.73 26.94
CA ALA A 25 -13.99 -4.60 27.24
C ALA A 25 -13.25 -5.01 25.95
N TRP A 26 -13.99 -5.37 24.90
CA TRP A 26 -13.41 -5.74 23.60
C TRP A 26 -12.67 -4.58 22.92
N PHE A 27 -13.22 -3.37 22.98
CA PHE A 27 -12.53 -2.18 22.45
C PHE A 27 -11.27 -1.85 23.25
N TYR A 28 -11.30 -2.00 24.57
CA TYR A 28 -10.14 -1.76 25.42
C TYR A 28 -9.03 -2.82 25.20
N GLN A 29 -9.40 -4.10 25.09
CA GLN A 29 -8.48 -5.19 24.70
C GLN A 29 -7.80 -4.87 23.37
N ARG A 30 -8.58 -4.48 22.35
CA ARG A 30 -8.04 -4.08 21.05
C ARG A 30 -7.06 -2.91 21.18
N TRP A 31 -7.42 -1.88 21.94
CA TRP A 31 -6.56 -0.71 22.17
C TRP A 31 -5.24 -1.13 22.84
N LEU A 32 -5.27 -1.97 23.88
CA LEU A 32 -4.06 -2.50 24.52
C LEU A 32 -3.18 -3.30 23.55
N LEU A 33 -3.79 -4.05 22.62
CA LEU A 33 -3.05 -4.77 21.59
C LEU A 33 -2.41 -3.82 20.55
N ASP A 34 -3.09 -2.74 20.15
CA ASP A 34 -2.65 -1.80 19.11
C ASP A 34 -1.60 -0.76 19.58
N ASN A 35 -1.63 -0.30 20.85
CA ASN A 35 -0.80 0.83 21.31
C ASN A 35 0.70 0.55 21.44
N TYR A 36 1.11 -0.70 21.36
CA TYR A 36 2.53 -1.04 21.36
C TYR A 36 3.00 -1.24 19.92
N LYS A 37 3.14 -0.14 19.18
CA LYS A 37 3.96 -0.14 17.97
C LYS A 37 5.43 -0.09 18.42
N PRO A 38 6.28 -1.07 18.08
CA PRO A 38 7.72 -0.86 18.23
C PRO A 38 8.07 0.45 17.51
N LYS A 39 8.96 1.25 18.11
CA LYS A 39 9.45 2.47 17.45
C LYS A 39 9.93 2.08 16.05
N LEU A 40 9.23 2.53 15.01
CA LEU A 40 9.68 2.42 13.63
C LEU A 40 11.11 2.97 13.60
N HIS A 41 12.08 2.10 13.31
CA HIS A 41 13.50 2.46 13.34
C HIS A 41 13.78 3.55 12.28
N SER A 42 13.12 3.42 11.12
CA SER A 42 13.14 4.40 10.05
C SER A 42 11.78 5.03 9.81
N ILE A 43 11.76 6.33 9.51
CA ILE A 43 10.59 7.02 8.96
C ILE A 43 10.61 6.93 7.42
N LEU A 44 11.82 6.97 6.83
CA LEU A 44 12.05 6.75 5.41
C LEU A 44 11.97 5.26 5.12
N TRP A 45 11.01 4.85 4.30
CA TRP A 45 10.92 3.47 3.84
C TRP A 45 11.90 3.23 2.70
N ARG A 46 11.75 4.00 1.61
CA ARG A 46 12.59 3.87 0.41
C ARG A 46 12.88 5.20 -0.20
N SER A 47 14.04 5.30 -0.83
CA SER A 47 14.36 6.44 -1.68
C SER A 47 15.11 6.02 -2.93
N ARG A 48 14.95 6.81 -3.98
CA ARG A 48 15.71 6.73 -5.23
C ARG A 48 16.11 8.14 -5.66
N VAL A 49 17.40 8.37 -5.83
CA VAL A 49 17.98 9.61 -6.37
C VAL A 49 18.62 9.29 -7.72
N THR A 50 18.20 10.03 -8.74
CA THR A 50 18.68 9.97 -10.12
C THR A 50 19.36 11.29 -10.48
N LYS A 51 19.75 11.46 -11.75
CA LYS A 51 20.41 12.67 -12.25
C LYS A 51 19.63 13.95 -11.90
N ASP A 52 18.32 13.94 -12.15
CA ASP A 52 17.50 15.16 -12.09
C ASP A 52 16.37 15.09 -11.05
N MET A 53 16.12 13.91 -10.48
CA MET A 53 15.00 13.71 -9.56
C MET A 53 15.35 12.83 -8.37
N VAL A 54 14.66 13.10 -7.25
CA VAL A 54 14.62 12.25 -6.05
C VAL A 54 13.18 11.86 -5.75
N VAL A 55 12.96 10.62 -5.36
CA VAL A 55 11.67 10.16 -4.82
C VAL A 55 11.90 9.53 -3.47
N ALA A 56 11.22 10.03 -2.45
CA ALA A 56 11.29 9.56 -1.07
C ALA A 56 9.91 9.08 -0.61
N VAL A 57 9.87 7.89 -0.02
CA VAL A 57 8.65 7.23 0.46
C VAL A 57 8.78 6.91 1.93
N PHE A 58 7.72 7.15 2.69
CA PHE A 58 7.70 7.15 4.15
C PHE A 58 6.59 6.25 4.70
N ASP A 59 6.78 5.71 5.90
CA ASP A 59 5.75 4.89 6.57
C ASP A 59 4.59 5.71 7.12
N SER A 60 4.87 6.97 7.47
CA SER A 60 3.93 7.96 7.99
C SER A 60 3.93 9.23 7.15
N ASP A 61 2.85 10.02 7.27
CA ASP A 61 2.75 11.29 6.57
C ASP A 61 3.78 12.31 7.11
N ILE A 62 4.53 12.92 6.20
CA ILE A 62 5.52 13.97 6.49
C ILE A 62 5.15 15.24 5.74
N SER A 63 5.39 16.38 6.38
CA SER A 63 5.27 17.68 5.73
C SER A 63 6.47 17.94 4.82
N GLY A 64 6.22 18.30 3.56
CA GLY A 64 7.27 18.66 2.60
C GLY A 64 7.62 20.15 2.63
N GLN A 65 7.19 20.91 3.65
CA GLN A 65 7.64 22.29 3.84
C GLN A 65 9.16 22.35 4.00
N SER A 66 9.75 23.46 3.54
CA SER A 66 11.18 23.73 3.53
C SER A 66 11.83 23.41 4.88
N GLY A 67 12.71 22.41 4.90
CA GLY A 67 13.50 22.02 6.08
C GLY A 67 13.19 20.64 6.65
N ASN A 68 12.04 20.04 6.34
CA ASN A 68 11.70 18.70 6.86
C ASN A 68 12.34 17.55 6.09
N ILE A 69 12.63 17.74 4.80
CA ILE A 69 13.29 16.78 3.93
C ILE A 69 14.36 17.54 3.15
N SER A 70 15.61 17.07 3.18
CA SER A 70 16.67 17.62 2.35
C SER A 70 17.58 16.53 1.81
N LEU A 71 18.07 16.75 0.59
CA LEU A 71 19.09 15.93 -0.05
C LEU A 71 20.45 16.59 0.15
N SER A 72 21.43 15.81 0.59
CA SER A 72 22.82 16.22 0.67
C SER A 72 23.67 15.29 -0.19
N VAL A 73 24.55 15.86 -1.00
CA VAL A 73 25.49 15.13 -1.87
C VAL A 73 26.89 15.68 -1.61
N ASP A 74 27.81 14.81 -1.24
CA ASP A 74 29.21 15.13 -0.92
C ASP A 74 29.32 16.32 0.05
N ASN A 75 28.54 16.26 1.12
CA ASN A 75 28.41 17.28 2.19
C ASN A 75 27.79 18.62 1.76
N ASN A 76 27.31 18.74 0.52
CA ASN A 76 26.61 19.92 0.04
C ASN A 76 25.10 19.66 0.00
N LYS A 77 24.32 20.58 0.56
CA LYS A 77 22.86 20.52 0.48
C LYS A 77 22.43 20.87 -0.95
N ILE A 78 21.67 19.97 -1.57
CA ILE A 78 21.07 20.19 -2.88
C ILE A 78 19.72 20.86 -2.69
N ASP A 79 19.46 21.92 -3.45
CA ASP A 79 18.13 22.52 -3.49
C ASP A 79 17.18 21.64 -4.32
N VAL A 80 16.05 21.27 -3.72
CA VAL A 80 15.11 20.30 -4.27
C VAL A 80 13.70 20.87 -4.18
N GLN A 81 13.04 20.94 -5.33
CA GLN A 81 11.66 21.36 -5.47
C GLN A 81 10.73 20.17 -5.15
N TRP A 82 10.48 19.94 -3.86
CA TRP A 82 9.63 18.84 -3.39
C TRP A 82 8.15 19.08 -3.72
N LYS A 83 7.51 18.05 -4.24
CA LYS A 83 6.09 18.00 -4.58
C LYS A 83 5.49 16.68 -4.12
N SER A 84 4.26 16.76 -3.64
CA SER A 84 3.42 15.60 -3.39
C SER A 84 2.31 15.55 -4.44
N TYR A 85 1.66 14.39 -4.56
CA TYR A 85 0.52 14.26 -5.46
C TYR A 85 -0.62 15.22 -5.06
N ARG A 86 -1.06 16.05 -6.02
CA ARG A 86 -2.05 17.15 -5.82
C ARG A 86 -1.63 18.17 -4.75
N GLU A 87 -0.32 18.41 -4.58
CA GLU A 87 0.21 19.50 -3.74
C GLU A 87 -0.27 19.45 -2.28
N LYS A 88 -0.47 18.25 -1.75
CA LYS A 88 -0.77 18.05 -0.33
C LYS A 88 0.38 18.55 0.54
N THR A 89 0.04 19.16 1.66
CA THR A 89 1.00 19.61 2.68
C THR A 89 1.67 18.44 3.39
N PHE A 90 0.94 17.34 3.62
CA PHE A 90 1.44 16.10 4.21
C PHE A 90 1.23 14.93 3.26
N SER A 91 2.28 14.11 3.10
CA SER A 91 2.25 12.94 2.23
C SER A 91 3.26 11.89 2.68
N LYS A 92 2.95 10.63 2.36
CA LYS A 92 3.89 9.50 2.46
C LYS A 92 4.82 9.36 1.26
N VAL A 93 4.55 10.09 0.17
CA VAL A 93 5.35 10.06 -1.06
C VAL A 93 5.68 11.49 -1.46
N TRP A 94 6.95 11.77 -1.63
CA TRP A 94 7.47 13.05 -2.08
C TRP A 94 8.39 12.85 -3.27
N THR A 95 8.15 13.60 -4.34
CA THR A 95 9.01 13.65 -5.53
C THR A 95 9.64 15.04 -5.59
N GLY A 96 10.95 15.10 -5.77
CA GLY A 96 11.72 16.34 -5.83
C GLY A 96 12.44 16.45 -7.14
N ILE A 97 12.33 17.60 -7.80
CA ILE A 97 13.17 17.97 -8.94
C ILE A 97 14.38 18.69 -8.39
N LEU A 98 15.58 18.25 -8.78
CA LEU A 98 16.82 18.87 -8.34
C LEU A 98 17.04 20.18 -9.10
N SER A 99 17.50 21.22 -8.43
CA SER A 99 17.85 22.49 -9.07
C SER A 99 19.12 22.39 -9.93
N ILE A 100 19.96 21.39 -9.66
CA ILE A 100 21.21 21.09 -10.36
C ILE A 100 21.23 19.59 -10.68
N SER A 101 21.52 19.25 -11.93
CA SER A 101 21.69 17.85 -12.36
C SER A 101 22.96 17.24 -11.74
N LEU A 102 22.84 16.04 -11.19
CA LEU A 102 23.95 15.28 -10.65
C LEU A 102 24.65 14.51 -11.78
N GLU A 103 25.78 15.04 -12.26
CA GLU A 103 26.63 14.34 -13.23
C GLU A 103 27.44 13.22 -12.56
N ASN A 104 27.79 12.19 -13.35
CA ASN A 104 28.59 11.05 -12.90
C ASN A 104 28.12 10.42 -11.57
N LEU A 105 26.84 10.03 -11.49
CA LEU A 105 26.23 9.49 -10.26
C LEU A 105 27.06 8.38 -9.58
N SER A 106 27.80 7.58 -10.35
CA SER A 106 28.66 6.50 -9.83
C SER A 106 29.93 6.97 -9.12
N GLU A 107 30.36 8.22 -9.33
CA GLU A 107 31.58 8.81 -8.76
C GLU A 107 31.30 9.58 -7.45
N LEU A 108 30.03 9.88 -7.18
CA LEU A 108 29.60 10.48 -5.92
C LEU A 108 29.94 9.55 -4.75
N GLN A 109 30.18 10.09 -3.55
CA GLN A 109 30.60 9.28 -2.41
C GLN A 109 29.58 9.29 -1.28
N ASN A 110 29.03 10.47 -0.97
CA ASN A 110 28.16 10.64 0.20
C ASN A 110 26.82 11.24 -0.22
N VAL A 111 25.85 10.37 -0.50
CA VAL A 111 24.46 10.79 -0.80
C VAL A 111 23.57 10.46 0.39
N HIS A 112 22.93 11.48 0.95
CA HIS A 112 22.15 11.36 2.17
C HIS A 112 20.81 12.08 2.04
N ILE A 113 19.77 11.48 2.64
CA ILE A 113 18.49 12.14 2.85
C ILE A 113 18.36 12.46 4.33
N ASN A 114 18.23 13.74 4.63
CA ASN A 114 18.03 14.24 5.98
C ASN A 114 16.55 14.52 6.18
N ILE A 115 15.97 13.93 7.23
CA ILE A 115 14.57 14.11 7.59
C ILE A 115 14.49 14.52 9.05
N LYS A 116 14.13 15.78 9.28
CA LYS A 116 14.23 16.44 10.60
C LYS A 116 15.67 16.30 11.13
N ASP A 117 15.90 15.41 12.09
CA ASP A 117 17.18 15.17 12.76
C ASP A 117 17.76 13.77 12.47
N LYS A 118 17.16 13.01 11.55
CA LYS A 118 17.63 11.69 11.14
C LYS A 118 18.28 11.76 9.76
N ASP A 119 19.48 11.22 9.67
CA ASP A 119 20.23 11.09 8.44
C ASP A 119 20.13 9.67 7.88
N TYR A 120 19.87 9.57 6.58
CA TYR A 120 19.70 8.31 5.87
C TYR A 120 20.70 8.25 4.72
N GLN A 121 21.75 7.45 4.90
CA GLN A 121 22.77 7.23 3.88
C GLN A 121 22.24 6.32 2.77
N LEU A 122 22.33 6.77 1.53
CA LEU A 122 22.00 6.00 0.34
C LEU A 122 23.23 5.22 -0.14
N HIS A 123 23.02 4.17 -0.91
CA HIS A 123 24.07 3.46 -1.63
C HIS A 123 23.83 3.52 -3.13
N TYR A 124 24.88 3.61 -3.93
CA TYR A 124 24.76 3.57 -5.38
C TYR A 124 24.42 2.15 -5.84
N SER A 125 23.41 2.02 -6.70
CA SER A 125 23.08 0.78 -7.40
C SER A 125 23.41 0.93 -8.88
N GLN A 126 24.35 0.13 -9.36
CA GLN A 126 24.68 0.05 -10.79
C GLN A 126 23.47 -0.43 -11.61
N LYS A 127 22.73 -1.43 -11.09
CA LYS A 127 21.52 -1.97 -11.75
C LYS A 127 20.44 -0.92 -11.95
N GLU A 128 20.27 -0.05 -10.97
CA GLU A 128 19.28 1.04 -11.03
C GLU A 128 19.83 2.32 -11.65
N SER A 129 21.15 2.40 -11.85
CA SER A 129 21.86 3.63 -12.25
C SER A 129 21.44 4.82 -11.39
N ALA A 130 21.32 4.58 -10.08
CA ALA A 130 20.71 5.50 -9.11
C ALA A 130 21.22 5.21 -7.70
N TRP A 131 21.21 6.24 -6.86
CA TRP A 131 21.38 6.07 -5.42
C TRP A 131 20.07 5.65 -4.78
N ILE A 132 20.10 4.62 -3.96
CA ILE A 132 18.91 4.06 -3.33
C ILE A 132 19.08 3.92 -1.82
N TYR A 133 17.96 4.05 -1.13
CA TYR A 133 17.83 3.72 0.28
C TYR A 133 16.68 2.73 0.42
N LYS A 134 16.86 1.75 1.31
CA LYS A 134 15.83 0.80 1.69
C LYS A 134 15.85 0.57 3.18
N SER A 135 14.66 0.52 3.77
CA SER A 135 14.42 -0.08 5.06
C SER A 135 13.32 -1.12 4.93
N ASN A 136 13.31 -2.10 5.83
CA ASN A 136 12.24 -3.08 5.91
C ASN A 136 11.33 -2.78 7.12
N PRO A 137 10.26 -1.99 6.95
CA PRO A 137 9.41 -1.52 8.04
C PRO A 137 8.47 -2.62 8.58
N LEU A 138 8.40 -3.76 7.89
CA LEU A 138 7.54 -4.90 8.24
C LEU A 138 8.26 -5.95 9.11
N ILE A 139 9.52 -5.71 9.46
CA ILE A 139 10.23 -6.49 10.49
C ILE A 139 9.75 -5.99 11.86
N ILE A 140 8.74 -6.66 12.40
CA ILE A 140 8.28 -6.47 13.78
C ILE A 140 9.24 -7.27 14.67
N ASN A 141 9.94 -6.58 15.58
CA ASN A 141 10.78 -7.21 16.61
C ASN A 141 9.98 -8.22 17.45
N GLU A 142 10.67 -9.22 18.00
CA GLU A 142 10.11 -10.22 18.90
C GLU A 142 9.31 -9.57 20.04
N ASN A 143 8.06 -9.99 20.20
CA ASN A 143 7.24 -9.57 21.32
C ASN A 143 7.75 -10.25 22.60
N HIS A 144 8.27 -9.46 23.53
CA HIS A 144 8.69 -9.94 24.85
C HIS A 144 7.59 -10.68 25.65
N ASN A 145 6.31 -10.57 25.26
CA ASN A 145 5.17 -11.22 25.92
C ASN A 145 4.51 -12.31 25.05
N LYS A 146 5.29 -12.99 24.21
CA LYS A 146 4.76 -13.97 23.25
C LYS A 146 3.95 -15.08 23.95
N GLU A 147 4.39 -15.53 25.13
CA GLU A 147 3.73 -16.58 25.90
C GLU A 147 2.33 -16.16 26.36
N GLN A 148 2.21 -15.05 27.09
CA GLN A 148 0.90 -14.50 27.51
C GLN A 148 -0.05 -14.29 26.32
N LEU A 149 0.45 -13.73 25.19
CA LEU A 149 -0.39 -13.52 24.01
C LEU A 149 -0.87 -14.84 23.38
N ASN A 150 -0.05 -15.89 23.41
CA ASN A 150 -0.45 -17.22 22.96
C ASN A 150 -1.54 -17.82 23.86
N GLU A 151 -1.41 -17.70 25.18
CA GLU A 151 -2.44 -18.16 26.12
C GLU A 151 -3.79 -17.46 25.89
N GLN A 152 -3.75 -16.13 25.66
CA GLN A 152 -4.96 -15.38 25.29
C GLN A 152 -5.52 -15.87 23.95
N LEU A 153 -4.67 -16.11 22.95
CA LEU A 153 -5.12 -16.58 21.63
C LEU A 153 -5.82 -17.94 21.74
N GLU A 154 -5.27 -18.88 22.50
CA GLU A 154 -5.91 -20.18 22.72
C GLU A 154 -7.24 -20.05 23.45
N SER A 155 -7.34 -19.16 24.44
CA SER A 155 -8.59 -18.87 25.15
C SER A 155 -9.67 -18.33 24.20
N TYR A 156 -9.33 -17.34 23.35
CA TYR A 156 -10.29 -16.79 22.39
C TYR A 156 -10.64 -17.76 21.26
N LYS A 157 -9.72 -18.64 20.84
CA LYS A 157 -10.04 -19.74 19.91
C LYS A 157 -11.04 -20.72 20.50
N GLN A 158 -10.89 -21.07 21.78
CA GLN A 158 -11.86 -21.91 22.49
C GLN A 158 -13.23 -21.23 22.57
N LEU A 159 -13.27 -19.94 22.92
CA LEU A 159 -14.51 -19.16 22.94
C LEU A 159 -15.18 -19.11 21.57
N ALA A 160 -14.42 -18.82 20.50
CA ALA A 160 -14.94 -18.81 19.13
C ALA A 160 -15.45 -20.20 18.69
N LYS A 161 -14.89 -21.29 19.21
CA LYS A 161 -15.39 -22.65 18.96
C LYS A 161 -16.69 -22.94 19.71
N MET A 162 -16.83 -22.46 20.94
CA MET A 162 -18.05 -22.61 21.75
C MET A 162 -19.19 -21.70 21.25
N GLU A 163 -18.84 -20.49 20.81
CA GLU A 163 -19.75 -19.47 20.30
C GLU A 163 -19.32 -19.00 18.90
N PRO A 164 -19.63 -19.76 17.83
CA PRO A 164 -19.16 -19.45 16.46
C PRO A 164 -19.63 -18.10 15.90
N ASN A 165 -20.69 -17.52 16.48
CA ASN A 165 -21.22 -16.21 16.10
C ASN A 165 -20.63 -15.07 16.93
N ASN A 166 -19.71 -15.35 17.87
CA ASN A 166 -19.03 -14.34 18.67
C ASN A 166 -17.94 -13.66 17.82
N LYS A 167 -18.36 -12.63 17.09
CA LYS A 167 -17.50 -11.82 16.23
C LYS A 167 -16.33 -11.17 16.97
N TRP A 168 -16.47 -10.89 18.26
CA TRP A 168 -15.43 -10.24 19.04
C TRP A 168 -14.28 -11.20 19.34
N ALA A 169 -14.60 -12.44 19.75
CA ALA A 169 -13.60 -13.49 19.95
C ALA A 169 -12.78 -13.73 18.67
N ILE A 170 -13.43 -13.85 17.50
CA ILE A 170 -12.76 -14.02 16.21
C ILE A 170 -11.89 -12.80 15.86
N LEU A 171 -12.43 -11.59 16.03
CA LEU A 171 -11.70 -10.36 15.71
C LEU A 171 -10.47 -10.14 16.61
N ILE A 172 -10.57 -10.42 17.91
CA ILE A 172 -9.42 -10.38 18.82
C ILE A 172 -8.42 -11.48 18.48
N GLY A 173 -8.89 -12.69 18.15
CA GLY A 173 -8.05 -13.78 17.64
C GLY A 173 -7.20 -13.36 16.45
N ILE A 174 -7.79 -12.66 15.46
CA ILE A 174 -7.06 -12.07 14.33
C ILE A 174 -5.96 -11.10 14.77
N PHE A 175 -6.26 -10.18 15.70
CA PHE A 175 -5.27 -9.21 16.17
C PHE A 175 -4.13 -9.86 16.96
N LEU A 176 -4.44 -10.86 17.79
CA LEU A 176 -3.45 -11.65 18.50
C LEU A 176 -2.56 -12.42 17.53
N MET A 177 -3.14 -13.16 16.58
CA MET A 177 -2.41 -13.89 15.54
C MET A 177 -1.46 -12.98 14.76
N LYS A 178 -1.95 -11.81 14.32
CA LYS A 178 -1.12 -10.82 13.62
C LYS A 178 0.03 -10.31 14.49
N LYS A 179 -0.18 -10.14 15.79
CA LYS A 179 0.84 -9.65 16.72
C LYS A 179 1.87 -10.74 17.05
N ILE A 180 1.43 -11.98 17.27
CA ILE A 180 2.28 -13.11 17.67
C ILE A 180 3.19 -13.55 16.53
N ASP A 181 2.61 -13.85 15.37
CA ASP A 181 3.33 -14.31 14.18
C ASP A 181 2.48 -14.13 12.92
N PHE A 182 2.53 -12.92 12.38
CA PHE A 182 1.73 -12.55 11.21
C PHE A 182 1.95 -13.44 9.98
N ILE A 183 3.18 -13.93 9.77
CA ILE A 183 3.51 -14.76 8.62
C ILE A 183 2.92 -16.16 8.80
N HIS A 184 3.13 -16.76 9.98
CA HIS A 184 2.62 -18.09 10.29
C HIS A 184 1.09 -18.15 10.21
N PHE A 185 0.41 -17.15 10.78
CA PHE A 185 -1.06 -17.15 10.88
C PHE A 185 -1.79 -16.51 9.69
N ASN A 186 -1.09 -16.06 8.64
CA ASN A 186 -1.71 -15.27 7.56
C ASN A 186 -2.96 -15.93 6.95
N ASN A 187 -2.90 -17.22 6.60
CA ASN A 187 -4.04 -17.91 5.98
C ASN A 187 -5.26 -17.95 6.93
N ILE A 188 -5.02 -18.27 8.20
CA ILE A 188 -6.07 -18.33 9.22
C ILE A 188 -6.69 -16.94 9.43
N ILE A 189 -5.86 -15.88 9.48
CA ILE A 189 -6.34 -14.50 9.57
C ILE A 189 -7.27 -14.14 8.40
N LEU A 190 -6.89 -14.50 7.17
CA LEU A 190 -7.69 -14.19 5.98
C LEU A 190 -9.02 -14.97 5.98
N ASP A 191 -9.00 -16.23 6.44
CA ASP A 191 -10.20 -17.06 6.57
C ASP A 191 -11.14 -16.55 7.67
N ASP A 192 -10.60 -16.15 8.81
CA ASP A 192 -11.38 -15.55 9.90
C ASP A 192 -12.01 -14.22 9.48
N LEU A 193 -11.32 -13.40 8.67
CA LEU A 193 -11.90 -12.18 8.10
C LEU A 193 -13.03 -12.47 7.10
N ASN A 194 -12.94 -13.57 6.34
CA ASN A 194 -14.04 -14.04 5.51
C ASN A 194 -15.22 -14.52 6.37
N THR A 195 -14.96 -15.23 7.48
CA THR A 195 -15.98 -15.64 8.44
C THR A 195 -16.68 -14.44 9.06
N LEU A 196 -15.93 -13.44 9.54
CA LEU A 196 -16.46 -12.18 10.06
C LEU A 196 -17.33 -11.44 9.05
N SER A 197 -16.94 -11.45 7.76
CA SER A 197 -17.73 -10.86 6.69
C SER A 197 -19.10 -11.50 6.52
N ARG A 198 -19.27 -12.77 6.91
CA ARG A 198 -20.53 -13.51 6.84
C ARG A 198 -21.36 -13.32 8.11
N ILE A 199 -20.76 -13.39 9.30
CA ILE A 199 -21.49 -13.35 10.57
C ILE A 199 -21.86 -11.94 11.04
N ASP A 200 -21.06 -10.91 10.70
CA ASP A 200 -21.38 -9.50 10.95
C ASP A 200 -21.53 -8.76 9.61
N PHE A 201 -22.60 -9.13 8.88
CA PHE A 201 -22.86 -8.68 7.52
C PHE A 201 -22.91 -7.14 7.37
N LEU A 202 -23.37 -6.44 8.42
CA LEU A 202 -23.42 -4.97 8.47
C LEU A 202 -22.02 -4.34 8.39
N ARG A 203 -20.97 -5.08 8.77
CA ARG A 203 -19.56 -4.67 8.67
C ARG A 203 -18.78 -5.46 7.62
N SER A 204 -19.45 -6.20 6.74
CA SER A 204 -18.81 -7.03 5.72
C SER A 204 -17.76 -6.29 4.89
N ASN A 205 -18.05 -5.05 4.45
CA ASN A 205 -17.09 -4.24 3.69
C ASN A 205 -15.86 -3.84 4.52
N TYR A 206 -16.02 -3.58 5.81
CA TYR A 206 -14.89 -3.31 6.70
C TYR A 206 -13.95 -4.52 6.78
N TYR A 207 -14.49 -5.73 6.91
CA TYR A 207 -13.67 -6.95 6.98
C TYR A 207 -13.02 -7.29 5.64
N LYS A 208 -13.70 -7.08 4.50
CA LYS A 208 -13.10 -7.22 3.16
C LYS A 208 -11.94 -6.23 2.94
N ASP A 209 -12.09 -4.99 3.39
CA ASP A 209 -11.02 -4.00 3.34
C ASP A 209 -9.86 -4.36 4.26
N LEU A 210 -10.15 -4.86 5.46
CA LEU A 210 -9.13 -5.32 6.40
C LEU A 210 -8.39 -6.56 5.86
N ARG A 211 -9.09 -7.46 5.19
CA ARG A 211 -8.52 -8.62 4.48
C ARG A 211 -7.58 -8.16 3.38
N SER A 212 -8.02 -7.21 2.54
CA SER A 212 -7.18 -6.63 1.48
C SER A 212 -5.92 -5.98 2.06
N LYS A 213 -6.06 -5.23 3.17
CA LYS A 213 -4.93 -4.64 3.88
C LYS A 213 -3.91 -5.68 4.35
N TYR A 214 -4.36 -6.72 5.04
CA TYR A 214 -3.47 -7.73 5.58
C TYR A 214 -2.85 -8.59 4.48
N LEU A 215 -3.60 -8.94 3.44
CA LEU A 215 -3.05 -9.65 2.29
C LEU A 215 -1.92 -8.84 1.63
N LEU A 216 -2.12 -7.53 1.40
CA LEU A 216 -1.06 -6.67 0.87
C LEU A 216 0.14 -6.57 1.81
N GLU A 217 -0.06 -6.40 3.12
CA GLU A 217 1.03 -6.39 4.09
C GLU A 217 1.83 -7.69 4.07
N TYR A 218 1.17 -8.84 3.95
CA TYR A 218 1.81 -10.15 3.82
C TYR A 218 2.59 -10.26 2.51
N THR A 219 1.97 -9.92 1.39
CA THR A 219 2.60 -9.99 0.06
C THR A 219 3.84 -9.10 0.00
N PHE A 220 3.75 -7.87 0.50
CA PHE A 220 4.91 -6.96 0.55
C PHE A 220 6.02 -7.49 1.46
N LYS A 221 5.67 -8.05 2.63
CA LYS A 221 6.66 -8.63 3.52
C LYS A 221 7.41 -9.77 2.83
N LYS A 222 6.70 -10.69 2.16
CA LYS A 222 7.31 -11.79 1.39
C LYS A 222 8.18 -11.28 0.26
N LEU A 223 7.67 -10.33 -0.51
CA LEU A 223 8.39 -9.75 -1.64
C LEU A 223 9.71 -9.09 -1.23
N TRP A 224 9.74 -8.40 -0.08
CA TRP A 224 10.94 -7.72 0.39
C TRP A 224 11.85 -8.58 1.26
N GLU A 225 11.38 -9.71 1.80
CA GLU A 225 12.25 -10.75 2.38
C GLU A 225 13.17 -11.35 1.32
N GLU A 226 12.73 -11.41 0.06
CA GLU A 226 13.47 -11.98 -1.07
C GLU A 226 14.23 -10.93 -1.91
N GLU A 227 14.00 -9.64 -1.67
CA GLU A 227 14.58 -8.56 -2.47
C GLU A 227 16.02 -8.24 -2.04
N ASN A 228 16.97 -8.33 -2.97
CA ASN A 228 18.37 -7.99 -2.71
C ASN A 228 18.56 -6.48 -2.47
N ASP A 229 19.53 -6.09 -1.64
CA ASP A 229 19.82 -4.68 -1.33
C ASP A 229 20.10 -3.83 -2.58
N SER A 230 20.73 -4.42 -3.61
CA SER A 230 21.17 -3.69 -4.80
C SER A 230 20.10 -3.38 -5.86
N GLU A 231 18.85 -3.85 -5.75
CA GLU A 231 17.85 -3.67 -6.82
C GLU A 231 16.43 -3.42 -6.30
N MET A 232 15.64 -2.59 -6.97
CA MET A 232 14.24 -2.38 -6.56
C MET A 232 13.33 -3.31 -7.35
N GLN A 233 12.39 -3.95 -6.68
CA GLN A 233 11.38 -4.76 -7.35
C GLN A 233 10.51 -3.86 -8.24
N LYS A 234 10.49 -4.17 -9.54
CA LYS A 234 9.78 -3.38 -10.56
C LYS A 234 8.42 -3.95 -10.94
N LYS A 235 8.15 -5.20 -10.57
CA LYS A 235 6.94 -5.90 -10.99
C LYS A 235 6.23 -6.51 -9.79
N ILE A 236 4.91 -6.41 -9.78
CA ILE A 236 4.08 -7.09 -8.78
C ILE A 236 2.80 -7.63 -9.42
N ASP A 237 2.49 -8.89 -9.14
CA ASP A 237 1.22 -9.52 -9.50
C ASP A 237 0.37 -9.70 -8.25
N LEU A 238 -0.82 -9.07 -8.28
CA LEU A 238 -1.84 -9.10 -7.24
C LEU A 238 -3.19 -9.51 -7.84
N SER A 239 -3.17 -10.26 -8.95
CA SER A 239 -4.39 -10.67 -9.63
C SER A 239 -5.15 -11.76 -8.88
N GLY A 240 -6.48 -11.73 -8.96
CA GLY A 240 -7.32 -12.79 -8.38
C GLY A 240 -7.37 -12.84 -6.86
N LEU A 241 -6.97 -11.75 -6.17
CA LEU A 241 -6.80 -11.72 -4.72
C LEU A 241 -8.05 -11.25 -3.95
N ASN A 242 -9.14 -10.92 -4.67
CA ASN A 242 -10.37 -10.34 -4.11
C ASN A 242 -10.10 -9.06 -3.31
N LEU A 243 -9.22 -8.19 -3.82
CA LEU A 243 -8.91 -6.91 -3.20
C LEU A 243 -10.05 -5.92 -3.41
N THR A 244 -10.55 -5.33 -2.33
CA THR A 244 -11.50 -4.21 -2.37
C THR A 244 -10.82 -2.86 -2.23
N THR A 245 -9.58 -2.86 -1.73
CA THR A 245 -8.81 -1.64 -1.44
C THR A 245 -7.30 -1.89 -1.51
N LEU A 246 -6.53 -0.83 -1.75
CA LEU A 246 -5.07 -0.80 -1.87
C LEU A 246 -4.45 -0.04 -0.67
N ARG A 247 -4.74 -0.51 0.54
CA ARG A 247 -4.20 0.09 1.77
C ARG A 247 -2.67 0.08 1.74
N ASN A 248 -2.08 1.11 2.35
CA ASN A 248 -0.65 1.38 2.29
C ASN A 248 -0.13 1.59 0.85
N SER A 249 -0.90 2.32 0.02
CA SER A 249 -0.60 2.47 -1.40
C SER A 249 0.75 3.15 -1.69
N GLN A 250 1.39 3.79 -0.72
CA GLN A 250 2.74 4.34 -0.86
C GLN A 250 3.76 3.26 -1.25
N TYR A 251 3.51 2.00 -0.88
CA TYR A 251 4.41 0.89 -1.20
C TYR A 251 4.42 0.51 -2.68
N PHE A 252 3.47 1.03 -3.47
CA PHE A 252 3.45 0.81 -4.92
C PHE A 252 4.35 1.76 -5.70
N THR A 253 4.95 2.76 -5.04
CA THR A 253 5.61 3.89 -5.71
C THR A 253 6.59 3.49 -6.79
N PHE A 254 7.42 2.48 -6.52
CA PHE A 254 8.54 2.09 -7.39
C PHE A 254 8.24 0.94 -8.35
N PHE A 255 7.02 0.38 -8.38
CA PHE A 255 6.68 -0.65 -9.37
C PHE A 255 6.42 0.00 -10.75
N GLU A 256 7.06 -0.55 -11.77
CA GLU A 256 6.85 -0.19 -13.17
C GLU A 256 5.71 -1.01 -13.80
N GLU A 257 5.53 -2.27 -13.37
CA GLU A 257 4.47 -3.16 -13.87
C GLU A 257 3.62 -3.69 -12.71
N VAL A 258 2.32 -3.38 -12.72
CA VAL A 258 1.38 -3.76 -11.67
C VAL A 258 0.18 -4.48 -12.27
N ASN A 259 -0.01 -5.74 -11.90
CA ASN A 259 -1.19 -6.52 -12.28
C ASN A 259 -2.19 -6.56 -11.10
N LEU A 260 -3.31 -5.87 -11.24
CA LEU A 260 -4.44 -5.85 -10.29
C LEU A 260 -5.70 -6.49 -10.89
N SER A 261 -5.56 -7.32 -11.94
CA SER A 261 -6.71 -7.92 -12.60
C SER A 261 -7.49 -8.88 -11.70
N ALA A 262 -8.77 -9.11 -11.99
CA ALA A 262 -9.64 -10.01 -11.23
C ALA A 262 -9.70 -9.67 -9.71
N ASN A 263 -9.99 -8.40 -9.41
CA ASN A 263 -10.22 -7.91 -8.05
C ASN A 263 -11.56 -7.14 -7.98
N ASN A 264 -11.79 -6.36 -6.93
CA ASN A 264 -13.04 -5.62 -6.69
C ASN A 264 -12.75 -4.12 -6.41
N LEU A 265 -11.92 -3.50 -7.24
CA LEU A 265 -11.37 -2.15 -7.00
C LEU A 265 -12.25 -0.99 -7.51
N GLU A 266 -13.52 -1.22 -7.83
CA GLU A 266 -14.45 -0.22 -8.39
C GLU A 266 -14.50 1.11 -7.62
N THR A 267 -14.31 1.09 -6.29
CA THR A 267 -14.34 2.29 -5.42
C THR A 267 -12.95 2.75 -4.95
N SER A 268 -11.87 2.11 -5.41
CA SER A 268 -10.51 2.31 -4.87
C SER A 268 -9.51 2.92 -5.86
N LEU A 269 -9.96 3.41 -7.02
CA LEU A 269 -9.10 4.00 -8.04
C LEU A 269 -8.29 5.22 -7.54
N ASN A 270 -8.84 5.98 -6.59
CA ASN A 270 -8.15 7.13 -6.00
C ASN A 270 -6.84 6.74 -5.29
N GLN A 271 -6.71 5.48 -4.85
CA GLN A 271 -5.53 4.99 -4.13
C GLN A 271 -4.34 4.71 -5.06
N LEU A 272 -4.56 4.69 -6.38
CA LEU A 272 -3.52 4.56 -7.39
C LEU A 272 -2.62 5.81 -7.47
N SER A 273 -2.93 6.88 -6.75
CA SER A 273 -2.20 8.16 -6.84
C SER A 273 -0.71 8.07 -6.54
N ASN A 274 -0.27 7.01 -5.87
CA ASN A 274 1.12 6.79 -5.51
C ASN A 274 1.89 5.96 -6.55
N PHE A 275 1.27 5.54 -7.66
CA PHE A 275 1.88 4.67 -8.68
C PHE A 275 2.79 5.46 -9.63
N GLN A 276 3.70 6.26 -9.07
CA GLN A 276 4.43 7.31 -9.79
C GLN A 276 5.38 6.74 -10.84
N TYR A 277 5.92 5.54 -10.67
CA TYR A 277 6.77 4.86 -11.65
C TYR A 277 6.03 3.86 -12.56
N CYS A 278 4.71 3.70 -12.37
CA CYS A 278 3.97 2.67 -13.08
C CYS A 278 3.83 3.00 -14.57
N LYS A 279 4.39 2.12 -15.41
CA LYS A 279 4.31 2.15 -16.87
C LYS A 279 3.24 1.22 -17.40
N LYS A 280 3.03 0.08 -16.74
CA LYS A 280 2.04 -0.93 -17.15
C LYS A 280 1.11 -1.26 -15.99
N LEU A 281 -0.17 -0.98 -16.16
CA LEU A 281 -1.21 -1.25 -15.18
C LEU A 281 -2.31 -2.11 -15.78
N SER A 282 -2.61 -3.24 -15.14
CA SER A 282 -3.80 -4.03 -15.46
C SER A 282 -4.84 -3.90 -14.35
N LEU A 283 -6.02 -3.39 -14.71
CA LEU A 283 -7.23 -3.32 -13.90
C LEU A 283 -8.35 -4.15 -14.54
N SER A 284 -7.99 -5.17 -15.33
CA SER A 284 -8.99 -6.03 -15.98
C SER A 284 -9.91 -6.71 -14.95
N SER A 285 -11.19 -6.91 -15.24
CA SER A 285 -12.09 -7.68 -14.36
C SER A 285 -12.17 -7.09 -12.93
N ASN A 286 -12.45 -5.79 -12.79
CA ASN A 286 -12.55 -5.10 -11.50
C ASN A 286 -13.92 -4.47 -11.19
N GLN A 287 -14.93 -4.72 -12.04
CA GLN A 287 -16.29 -4.14 -11.92
C GLN A 287 -16.28 -2.60 -11.97
N ILE A 288 -15.28 -2.01 -12.62
CA ILE A 288 -15.14 -0.55 -12.68
C ILE A 288 -16.23 0.03 -13.58
N LYS A 289 -17.08 0.88 -12.99
CA LYS A 289 -18.17 1.58 -13.69
C LYS A 289 -17.81 3.00 -14.11
N SER A 290 -16.83 3.62 -13.44
CA SER A 290 -16.42 5.00 -13.68
C SER A 290 -14.93 5.23 -13.35
N LEU A 291 -14.30 6.12 -14.11
CA LEU A 291 -12.93 6.59 -13.98
C LEU A 291 -12.80 7.98 -13.32
N LYS A 292 -13.88 8.58 -12.80
CA LYS A 292 -13.88 9.93 -12.18
C LYS A 292 -12.82 10.15 -11.09
N HIS A 293 -12.31 9.07 -10.50
CA HIS A 293 -11.29 9.12 -9.45
C HIS A 293 -9.95 8.49 -9.85
N PHE A 294 -9.78 8.17 -11.14
CA PHE A 294 -8.51 7.67 -11.66
C PHE A 294 -7.46 8.81 -11.68
N PRO A 295 -6.35 8.69 -10.94
CA PRO A 295 -5.34 9.74 -10.84
C PRO A 295 -4.57 9.90 -12.15
N THR A 296 -3.94 11.05 -12.37
CA THR A 296 -2.93 11.19 -13.42
C THR A 296 -1.68 10.41 -13.04
N LEU A 297 -1.29 9.45 -13.87
CA LEU A 297 -0.07 8.64 -13.77
C LEU A 297 0.85 8.98 -14.95
N SER A 298 1.74 9.96 -14.76
CA SER A 298 2.50 10.58 -15.86
C SER A 298 3.40 9.61 -16.64
N ASN A 299 3.82 8.51 -16.04
CA ASN A 299 4.67 7.48 -16.66
C ASN A 299 3.87 6.31 -17.26
N LEU A 300 2.54 6.34 -17.20
CA LEU A 300 1.71 5.23 -17.65
C LEU A 300 1.68 5.15 -19.18
N GLU A 301 2.16 4.03 -19.71
CA GLU A 301 2.24 3.74 -21.15
C GLU A 301 1.21 2.69 -21.56
N PHE A 302 0.91 1.72 -20.69
CA PHE A 302 -0.05 0.65 -20.95
C PHE A 302 -1.08 0.58 -19.83
N LEU A 303 -2.35 0.65 -20.20
CA LEU A 303 -3.46 0.47 -19.30
C LEU A 303 -4.45 -0.57 -19.86
N SER A 304 -4.73 -1.60 -19.08
CA SER A 304 -5.81 -2.53 -19.39
C SER A 304 -6.99 -2.34 -18.45
N LEU A 305 -8.14 -2.01 -19.02
CA LEU A 305 -9.44 -1.89 -18.35
C LEU A 305 -10.42 -2.95 -18.89
N ARG A 306 -9.91 -4.01 -19.51
CA ARG A 306 -10.70 -5.08 -20.11
C ARG A 306 -11.69 -5.69 -19.11
N ASN A 307 -12.88 -6.08 -19.57
CA ASN A 307 -13.89 -6.76 -18.75
C ASN A 307 -14.27 -5.94 -17.50
N ASN A 308 -14.67 -4.69 -17.72
CA ASN A 308 -15.24 -3.82 -16.69
C ASN A 308 -16.62 -3.34 -17.17
N GLU A 309 -17.22 -2.37 -16.47
CA GLU A 309 -18.58 -1.90 -16.72
C GLU A 309 -18.60 -0.45 -17.22
N LEU A 310 -17.56 -0.04 -17.96
CA LEU A 310 -17.41 1.32 -18.48
C LEU A 310 -18.38 1.59 -19.62
N SER A 311 -19.09 2.72 -19.56
CA SER A 311 -20.09 3.12 -20.55
C SER A 311 -20.03 4.59 -20.97
N ASP A 312 -19.29 5.46 -20.28
CA ASP A 312 -19.17 6.88 -20.59
C ASP A 312 -17.90 7.18 -21.41
N ILE A 313 -18.08 7.62 -22.65
CA ILE A 313 -16.98 7.96 -23.56
C ILE A 313 -16.18 9.16 -23.06
N ASN A 314 -16.81 10.11 -22.37
CA ASN A 314 -16.13 11.33 -21.92
C ASN A 314 -15.06 11.02 -20.88
N GLU A 315 -15.29 9.99 -20.04
CA GLU A 315 -14.30 9.54 -19.06
C GLU A 315 -13.08 8.90 -19.74
N ILE A 316 -13.27 8.18 -20.84
CA ILE A 316 -12.17 7.62 -21.65
C ILE A 316 -11.37 8.75 -22.33
N LEU A 317 -12.07 9.73 -22.90
CA LEU A 317 -11.42 10.88 -23.54
C LEU A 317 -10.62 11.72 -22.55
N ASP A 318 -11.14 11.95 -21.34
CA ASP A 318 -10.40 12.62 -20.26
C ASP A 318 -9.16 11.81 -19.84
N LEU A 319 -9.30 10.49 -19.68
CA LEU A 319 -8.19 9.60 -19.35
C LEU A 319 -7.06 9.70 -20.40
N VAL A 320 -7.40 9.56 -21.68
CA VAL A 320 -6.42 9.63 -22.78
C VAL A 320 -5.79 11.01 -22.90
N LYS A 321 -6.55 12.10 -22.67
CA LYS A 321 -5.99 13.46 -22.71
C LYS A 321 -4.97 13.73 -21.61
N ARG A 322 -5.14 13.13 -20.42
CA ARG A 322 -4.27 13.36 -19.26
C ARG A 322 -3.06 12.42 -19.19
N HIS A 323 -2.98 11.41 -20.06
CA HIS A 323 -1.92 10.40 -20.03
C HIS A 323 -1.29 10.23 -21.40
N ASN A 324 0.01 9.97 -21.45
CA ASN A 324 0.70 9.63 -22.69
C ASN A 324 0.69 8.10 -22.92
N LEU A 325 -0.51 7.53 -23.04
CA LEU A 325 -0.67 6.08 -23.22
C LEU A 325 -0.16 5.67 -24.61
N MET A 326 0.61 4.59 -24.67
CA MET A 326 0.92 3.89 -25.92
C MET A 326 -0.17 2.88 -26.27
N LYS A 327 -0.82 2.29 -25.26
CA LYS A 327 -1.85 1.26 -25.47
C LYS A 327 -2.90 1.25 -24.37
N LEU A 328 -4.17 1.16 -24.78
CA LEU A 328 -5.35 1.11 -23.93
C LEU A 328 -6.22 -0.08 -24.34
N ASP A 329 -6.49 -1.01 -23.42
CA ASP A 329 -7.36 -2.18 -23.69
C ASP A 329 -8.72 -1.96 -23.03
N LEU A 330 -9.77 -1.82 -23.84
CA LEU A 330 -11.15 -1.57 -23.41
C LEU A 330 -12.10 -2.74 -23.72
N ARG A 331 -11.60 -3.87 -24.26
CA ARG A 331 -12.44 -5.01 -24.64
C ARG A 331 -13.35 -5.46 -23.49
N ASP A 332 -14.46 -6.08 -23.85
CA ASP A 332 -15.42 -6.61 -22.88
C ASP A 332 -15.96 -5.52 -21.92
N ASN A 333 -16.06 -4.27 -22.38
CA ASN A 333 -16.81 -3.20 -21.72
C ASN A 333 -17.99 -2.74 -22.61
N PRO A 334 -19.10 -2.26 -22.03
CA PRO A 334 -20.19 -1.67 -22.80
C PRO A 334 -19.74 -0.59 -23.79
N ILE A 335 -18.78 0.26 -23.38
CA ILE A 335 -18.22 1.31 -24.23
C ILE A 335 -17.55 0.78 -25.51
N TYR A 336 -16.91 -0.38 -25.44
CA TYR A 336 -16.18 -0.95 -26.57
C TYR A 336 -17.15 -1.37 -27.67
N ASP A 337 -18.24 -2.06 -27.33
CA ASP A 337 -19.22 -2.49 -28.33
C ASP A 337 -19.95 -1.32 -28.99
N LEU A 338 -20.16 -0.22 -28.26
CA LEU A 338 -20.79 0.99 -28.78
C LEU A 338 -19.92 1.70 -29.81
N TYR A 339 -18.60 1.68 -29.64
CA TYR A 339 -17.69 2.55 -30.40
C TYR A 339 -16.57 1.83 -31.17
N LYS A 340 -16.51 0.49 -31.14
CA LYS A 340 -15.50 -0.30 -31.89
C LYS A 340 -15.47 -0.05 -33.40
N ASN A 341 -16.59 0.39 -33.97
CA ASN A 341 -16.72 0.71 -35.40
C ASN A 341 -16.75 2.23 -35.67
N ASP A 342 -16.65 3.06 -34.64
CA ASP A 342 -16.67 4.51 -34.76
C ASP A 342 -15.28 5.04 -35.12
N LEU A 343 -15.11 5.34 -36.41
CA LEU A 343 -13.87 5.85 -36.99
C LEU A 343 -13.45 7.21 -36.39
N ASP A 344 -14.38 8.00 -35.86
CA ASP A 344 -14.07 9.33 -35.33
C ASP A 344 -13.61 9.24 -33.86
N ILE A 345 -14.17 8.33 -33.07
CA ILE A 345 -13.62 8.02 -31.73
C ILE A 345 -12.28 7.30 -31.84
N ALA A 346 -12.14 6.41 -32.82
CA ALA A 346 -10.85 5.84 -33.16
C ALA A 346 -9.85 6.96 -33.42
N LYS A 347 -10.12 7.95 -34.29
CA LYS A 347 -9.24 9.11 -34.54
C LYS A 347 -8.92 9.95 -33.29
N VAL A 348 -9.90 10.16 -32.40
CA VAL A 348 -9.68 10.94 -31.16
C VAL A 348 -8.77 10.20 -30.17
N ILE A 349 -8.83 8.87 -30.14
CA ILE A 349 -7.93 8.03 -29.34
C ILE A 349 -6.58 7.78 -30.09
N GLN A 350 -6.59 7.79 -31.42
CA GLN A 350 -5.51 7.30 -32.30
C GLN A 350 -4.36 8.26 -32.59
N THR A 351 -4.26 9.47 -32.03
CA THR A 351 -3.07 10.28 -32.34
C THR A 351 -1.77 9.67 -31.80
N ASN A 352 -1.80 8.82 -30.77
CA ASN A 352 -0.64 8.01 -30.30
C ASN A 352 -0.99 6.70 -29.54
N VAL A 353 -2.26 6.38 -29.29
CA VAL A 353 -2.67 5.22 -28.46
C VAL A 353 -3.19 4.08 -29.33
N ILE A 354 -2.62 2.88 -29.18
CA ILE A 354 -3.17 1.65 -29.76
C ILE A 354 -4.34 1.20 -28.87
N LEU A 355 -5.56 1.37 -29.36
CA LEU A 355 -6.76 0.80 -28.74
C LEU A 355 -6.85 -0.69 -29.11
N ILE A 356 -6.97 -1.57 -28.10
CA ILE A 356 -7.21 -3.01 -28.31
C ILE A 356 -8.55 -3.41 -27.69
#